data_AF-A0AAP8KCN2-F1
#
_entry.id   AF-A0AAP8KCN2-F1
#
_cell.length_a   1.000
_cell.length_b   1.000
_cell.length_c   1.000
_cell.angle_alpha   90.00
_cell.angle_beta   90.00
_cell.angle_gamma   90.00
#
_symmetry.space_group_name_H-M   'P 1'
#
loop_
_entity.id
_entity.type
_entity.pdbx_description
1 polymer ?
#
loop_
_entity_poly.entity_id
_entity_poly.type
_entity_poly.pdbx_seq_one_letter_code
_entity_poly.pdbx_strand_id
1 'polypeptide(L)'
;MAKLTGKSISTIKKWRLKIEELSGYEFSKETHRVSRRSVQSYFVFTKEEVAKFVELSKEINKTKDLDSSVKKVWGDLNAQFERNLGQEISKLRLAFINYKEVTNKELKSLKQNNISLSFNITTLEKKIEELEQTQNKSLLSKFRKR
;
A
#
# COMPACT_ATOMS: atom_id res chain seq x y z
N MET A 1 -1.85 -37.79 -14.79
CA MET A 1 -0.88 -37.11 -13.90
C MET A 1 0.12 -38.08 -13.26
N ALA A 2 -0.29 -39.02 -12.39
CA ALA A 2 0.62 -39.97 -11.72
C ALA A 2 1.58 -40.72 -12.66
N LYS A 3 1.08 -41.23 -13.79
CA LYS A 3 1.91 -41.88 -14.82
C LYS A 3 2.93 -40.94 -15.46
N LEU A 4 2.60 -39.65 -15.61
CA LEU A 4 3.47 -38.66 -16.27
C LEU A 4 4.56 -38.14 -15.33
N THR A 5 4.27 -38.02 -14.04
CA THR A 5 5.24 -37.61 -13.01
C THR A 5 6.06 -38.77 -12.47
N GLY A 6 5.63 -40.02 -12.71
CA GLY A 6 6.24 -41.21 -12.11
C GLY A 6 6.06 -41.28 -10.60
N LYS A 7 5.09 -40.53 -10.03
CA LYS A 7 4.83 -40.47 -8.58
C LYS A 7 3.46 -41.07 -8.25
N SER A 8 3.35 -41.57 -7.02
CA SER A 8 2.08 -42.09 -6.50
C SER A 8 1.04 -40.96 -6.35
N ILE A 9 -0.23 -41.35 -6.39
CA ILE A 9 -1.36 -40.43 -6.21
C ILE A 9 -1.31 -39.75 -4.82
N SER A 10 -0.87 -40.48 -3.79
CA SER A 10 -0.71 -39.93 -2.44
C SER A 10 0.37 -38.85 -2.38
N THR A 11 1.49 -39.03 -3.08
CA THR A 11 2.54 -38.01 -3.19
C THR A 11 2.04 -36.77 -3.91
N ILE A 12 1.32 -36.95 -5.02
CA ILE A 12 0.71 -35.83 -5.75
C ILE A 12 -0.27 -35.07 -4.85
N LYS A 13 -1.08 -35.77 -4.05
CA LYS A 13 -2.00 -35.14 -3.09
C LYS A 13 -1.24 -34.31 -2.05
N LYS A 14 -0.10 -34.79 -1.54
CA LYS A 14 0.77 -34.04 -0.62
C LYS A 14 1.36 -32.79 -1.30
N TRP A 15 1.84 -32.93 -2.53
CA TRP A 15 2.37 -31.79 -3.30
C TRP A 15 1.30 -30.73 -3.53
N ARG A 16 0.09 -31.13 -3.93
CA ARG A 16 -1.06 -30.22 -4.09
C ARG A 16 -1.34 -29.41 -2.82
N LEU A 17 -1.36 -30.05 -1.65
CA LEU A 17 -1.54 -29.34 -0.38
C LEU A 17 -0.42 -28.32 -0.14
N LYS A 18 0.83 -28.71 -0.40
CA LYS A 18 1.98 -27.82 -0.18
C LYS A 18 2.00 -26.64 -1.14
N ILE A 19 1.53 -26.85 -2.37
CA ILE A 19 1.31 -25.82 -3.37
C ILE A 19 0.28 -24.80 -2.87
N GLU A 20 -0.89 -25.26 -2.44
CA GLU A 20 -1.95 -24.37 -1.92
C GLU A 20 -1.41 -23.53 -0.76
N GLU A 21 -0.65 -24.14 0.14
CA GLU A 21 -0.03 -23.47 1.29
C GLU A 21 1.02 -22.42 0.90
N LEU A 22 1.99 -22.77 0.04
CA LEU A 22 3.15 -21.92 -0.23
C LEU A 22 2.94 -20.88 -1.32
N SER A 23 2.08 -21.18 -2.29
CA SER A 23 1.83 -20.30 -3.44
C SER A 23 0.49 -19.59 -3.37
N GLY A 24 -0.42 -20.01 -2.48
CA GLY A 24 -1.79 -19.51 -2.42
C GLY A 24 -2.65 -19.93 -3.62
N TYR A 25 -2.17 -20.83 -4.46
CA TYR A 25 -2.88 -21.29 -5.64
C TYR A 25 -4.06 -22.18 -5.27
N GLU A 26 -5.25 -21.91 -5.80
CA GLU A 26 -6.44 -22.72 -5.57
C GLU A 26 -6.76 -23.65 -6.74
N PHE A 27 -6.75 -24.96 -6.49
CA PHE A 27 -7.10 -25.95 -7.51
C PHE A 27 -8.62 -26.11 -7.66
N SER A 28 -9.05 -26.30 -8.90
CA SER A 28 -10.45 -26.55 -9.24
C SER A 28 -10.94 -27.91 -8.73
N LYS A 29 -12.19 -27.94 -8.28
CA LYS A 29 -12.88 -29.14 -7.79
C LYS A 29 -14.18 -29.33 -8.55
N GLU A 30 -14.45 -30.55 -8.97
CA GLU A 30 -15.76 -30.95 -9.48
C GLU A 30 -16.47 -31.85 -8.48
N THR A 31 -17.75 -31.57 -8.26
CA THR A 31 -18.62 -32.37 -7.39
C THR A 31 -19.40 -33.37 -8.23
N HIS A 32 -19.26 -34.65 -7.88
CA HIS A 32 -19.93 -35.74 -8.56
C HIS A 32 -20.84 -36.46 -7.58
N ARG A 33 -22.10 -36.68 -7.97
CA ARG A 33 -23.04 -37.45 -7.16
C ARG A 33 -22.68 -38.93 -7.27
N VAL A 34 -22.25 -39.53 -6.15
CA VAL A 34 -21.84 -40.94 -6.11
C VAL A 34 -23.02 -41.83 -5.71
N SER A 35 -23.96 -41.31 -4.92
CA SER A 35 -25.17 -42.06 -4.55
C SER A 35 -26.37 -41.13 -4.28
N ARG A 36 -27.53 -41.72 -3.96
CA ARG A 36 -28.73 -40.96 -3.58
C ARG A 36 -28.46 -40.00 -2.41
N ARG A 37 -27.57 -40.35 -1.48
CA ARG A 37 -27.27 -39.58 -0.26
C ARG A 37 -25.83 -39.03 -0.18
N SER A 38 -24.98 -39.26 -1.18
CA SER A 38 -23.57 -38.87 -1.12
C SER A 38 -23.12 -38.15 -2.39
N VAL A 39 -22.38 -37.07 -2.17
CA VAL A 39 -21.68 -36.28 -3.19
C VAL A 39 -20.19 -36.30 -2.83
N GLN A 40 -19.34 -36.53 -3.81
CA GLN A 40 -17.89 -36.54 -3.63
C GLN A 40 -17.25 -35.51 -4.55
N SER A 41 -16.33 -34.73 -3.99
CA SER A 41 -15.57 -33.74 -4.75
C SER A 41 -14.24 -34.32 -5.17
N TYR A 42 -13.87 -34.10 -6.43
CA TYR A 42 -12.60 -34.52 -7.00
C TYR A 42 -11.86 -33.31 -7.56
N PHE A 43 -10.53 -33.32 -7.43
CA PHE A 43 -9.71 -32.29 -8.06
C PHE A 43 -9.56 -32.59 -9.54
N VAL A 44 -9.85 -31.58 -10.36
CA VAL A 44 -9.69 -31.64 -11.80
C VAL A 44 -8.57 -30.71 -12.19
N PHE A 45 -7.57 -31.28 -12.85
CA PHE A 45 -6.37 -30.57 -13.25
C PHE A 45 -6.40 -30.30 -14.75
N THR A 46 -6.20 -29.06 -15.12
CA THR A 46 -5.96 -28.58 -16.47
C THR A 46 -4.66 -29.16 -17.04
N LYS A 47 -4.51 -29.11 -18.37
CA LYS A 47 -3.29 -29.57 -19.04
C LYS A 47 -2.06 -28.78 -18.58
N GLU A 48 -2.23 -27.48 -18.34
CA GLU A 48 -1.19 -26.60 -17.83
C GLU A 48 -0.74 -27.02 -16.43
N GLU A 49 -1.68 -27.21 -15.49
CA GLU A 49 -1.37 -27.70 -14.14
C GLU A 49 -0.68 -29.07 -14.19
N VAL A 50 -1.07 -29.96 -15.10
CA VAL A 50 -0.39 -31.25 -15.25
C VAL A 50 1.06 -31.07 -15.73
N ALA A 51 1.31 -30.20 -16.72
CA ALA A 51 2.67 -29.92 -17.20
C ALA A 51 3.53 -29.33 -16.07
N LYS A 52 2.93 -28.42 -15.32
CA LYS A 52 3.43 -27.85 -14.09
C LYS A 52 3.80 -28.92 -13.05
N PHE A 53 2.92 -29.87 -12.73
CA PHE A 53 3.27 -30.98 -11.83
C PHE A 53 4.44 -31.85 -12.32
N VAL A 54 4.60 -32.00 -13.63
CA VAL A 54 5.75 -32.70 -14.24
C VAL A 54 7.05 -31.91 -14.04
N GLU A 55 7.01 -30.59 -14.25
CA GLU A 55 8.14 -29.71 -13.98
C GLU A 55 8.54 -29.72 -12.50
N LEU A 56 7.57 -29.61 -11.60
CA LEU A 56 7.80 -29.72 -10.16
C LEU A 56 8.48 -31.04 -9.79
N SER A 57 8.08 -32.15 -10.41
CA SER A 57 8.75 -33.44 -10.17
C SER A 57 10.22 -33.43 -10.61
N LYS A 58 10.55 -32.75 -11.70
CA LYS A 58 11.94 -32.65 -12.18
C LYS A 58 12.76 -31.79 -11.22
N GLU A 59 12.21 -30.66 -10.78
CA GLU A 59 12.85 -29.76 -9.82
C GLU A 59 13.11 -30.44 -8.48
N ILE A 60 12.13 -31.15 -7.92
CA ILE A 60 12.29 -31.89 -6.65
C ILE A 60 13.40 -32.93 -6.76
N ASN A 61 13.50 -33.65 -7.89
CA ASN A 61 14.57 -34.62 -8.08
C ASN A 61 15.96 -33.95 -8.14
N LYS A 62 16.03 -32.68 -8.59
CA LYS A 62 17.26 -31.89 -8.68
C LYS A 62 17.66 -31.28 -7.33
N THR A 63 16.74 -30.62 -6.65
CA THR A 63 16.98 -29.87 -5.41
C THR A 63 16.92 -30.76 -4.16
N LYS A 64 16.21 -31.89 -4.25
CA LYS A 64 15.80 -32.74 -3.12
C LYS A 64 14.98 -32.00 -2.06
N ASP A 65 14.38 -30.86 -2.41
CA ASP A 65 13.58 -30.04 -1.52
C ASP A 65 12.24 -29.68 -2.20
N LEU A 66 11.15 -30.05 -1.54
CA LEU A 66 9.80 -29.81 -2.04
C LEU A 66 9.45 -28.32 -1.99
N ASP A 67 9.81 -27.62 -0.92
CA ASP A 67 9.30 -26.28 -0.64
C ASP A 67 9.95 -25.27 -1.60
N SER A 68 11.27 -25.32 -1.77
CA SER A 68 11.96 -24.50 -2.77
C SER A 68 11.51 -24.81 -4.19
N SER A 69 11.24 -26.08 -4.51
CA SER A 69 10.76 -26.46 -5.84
C SER A 69 9.34 -25.92 -6.09
N VAL A 70 8.43 -26.05 -5.12
CA VAL A 70 7.07 -25.49 -5.20
C VAL A 70 7.12 -23.98 -5.40
N LYS A 71 7.90 -23.27 -4.58
CA LYS A 71 8.09 -21.82 -4.68
C LYS A 71 8.66 -21.39 -6.03
N LYS A 72 9.58 -22.18 -6.59
CA LYS A 72 10.17 -21.90 -7.90
C LYS A 72 9.13 -22.04 -9.02
N VAL A 73 8.32 -23.09 -9.00
CA VAL A 73 7.42 -23.34 -10.13
C VAL A 73 6.10 -22.55 -10.01
N TRP A 74 5.45 -22.53 -8.84
CA TRP A 74 4.16 -21.83 -8.64
C TRP A 74 4.26 -20.46 -7.96
N GLY A 75 5.46 -20.09 -7.51
CA GLY A 75 5.68 -18.84 -6.80
C GLY A 75 5.62 -18.99 -5.29
N ASP A 76 6.19 -18.00 -4.62
CA ASP A 76 6.21 -17.87 -3.17
C ASP A 76 5.26 -16.74 -2.76
N LEU A 77 4.13 -17.12 -2.13
CA LEU A 77 3.10 -16.18 -1.68
C LEU A 77 3.67 -15.19 -0.67
N ASN A 78 4.49 -15.66 0.28
CA ASN A 78 5.08 -14.80 1.31
C ASN A 78 6.05 -13.80 0.68
N ALA A 79 6.90 -14.25 -0.25
CA ALA A 79 7.81 -13.33 -0.95
C ALA A 79 7.08 -12.32 -1.85
N GLN A 80 5.91 -12.68 -2.41
CA GLN A 80 5.06 -11.72 -3.11
C GLN A 80 4.47 -10.70 -2.13
N PHE A 81 3.93 -11.17 -1.01
CA PHE A 81 3.38 -10.32 0.04
C PHE A 81 4.42 -9.33 0.59
N GLU A 82 5.63 -9.80 0.92
CA GLU A 82 6.73 -8.94 1.38
C GLU A 82 7.13 -7.89 0.34
N ARG A 83 7.20 -8.26 -0.95
CA ARG A 83 7.47 -7.30 -2.03
C ARG A 83 6.38 -6.25 -2.14
N ASN A 84 5.11 -6.65 -2.06
CA ASN A 84 3.97 -5.74 -2.12
C ASN A 84 3.98 -4.78 -0.92
N LEU A 85 4.19 -5.29 0.30
CA LEU A 85 4.37 -4.46 1.49
C LEU A 85 5.54 -3.46 1.33
N GLY A 86 6.67 -3.90 0.78
CA GLY A 86 7.80 -3.02 0.50
C GLY A 86 7.46 -1.89 -0.47
N GLN A 87 6.66 -2.19 -1.50
CA GLN A 87 6.16 -1.18 -2.44
C GLN A 87 5.19 -0.20 -1.78
N GLU A 88 4.25 -0.69 -0.97
CA GLU A 88 3.31 0.15 -0.22
C GLU A 88 4.03 1.07 0.77
N ILE A 89 4.99 0.54 1.54
CA ILE A 89 5.83 1.32 2.46
C ILE A 89 6.60 2.41 1.69
N SER A 90 7.14 2.08 0.51
CA SER A 90 7.87 3.04 -0.33
C SER A 90 6.95 4.16 -0.84
N LYS A 91 5.74 3.82 -1.30
CA LYS A 91 4.73 4.81 -1.70
C LYS A 91 4.34 5.71 -0.52
N LEU A 92 4.13 5.14 0.65
CA LEU A 92 3.77 5.90 1.86
C LEU A 92 4.89 6.87 2.28
N ARG A 93 6.16 6.44 2.19
CA ARG A 93 7.31 7.30 2.46
C ARG A 93 7.38 8.49 1.50
N LEU A 94 7.20 8.25 0.21
CA LEU A 94 7.18 9.33 -0.80
C LEU A 94 6.03 10.30 -0.55
N ALA A 95 4.83 9.78 -0.27
CA ALA A 95 3.68 10.60 0.08
C ALA A 95 3.96 11.47 1.32
N PHE A 96 4.53 10.88 2.37
CA PHE A 96 4.89 11.61 3.59
C PHE A 96 5.90 12.74 3.33
N ILE A 97 6.95 12.47 2.52
CA ILE A 97 7.93 13.50 2.14
C ILE A 97 7.24 14.64 1.40
N ASN A 98 6.41 14.33 0.40
CA ASN A 98 5.69 15.33 -0.38
C ASN A 98 4.76 16.18 0.51
N TYR A 99 3.97 15.54 1.37
CA TYR A 99 3.11 16.27 2.32
C TYR A 99 3.92 17.17 3.24
N LYS A 100 5.02 16.66 3.80
CA LYS A 100 5.91 17.45 4.67
C LYS A 100 6.45 18.68 3.93
N GLU A 101 6.87 18.54 2.68
CA GLU A 101 7.37 19.66 1.88
C GLU A 101 6.30 20.71 1.58
N VAL A 102 5.10 20.27 1.17
CA VAL A 102 3.97 21.16 0.90
C VAL A 102 3.57 21.92 2.17
N THR A 103 3.36 21.20 3.27
CA THR A 103 3.01 21.80 4.56
C THR A 103 4.06 22.79 5.05
N ASN A 104 5.35 22.48 4.88
CA ASN A 104 6.42 23.40 5.25
C ASN A 104 6.43 24.68 4.40
N LYS A 105 6.15 24.59 3.10
CA LYS A 105 6.03 25.75 2.21
C LYS A 105 4.86 26.63 2.62
N GLU A 106 3.70 26.04 2.86
CA GLU A 106 2.50 26.75 3.34
C GLU A 106 2.75 27.43 4.68
N LEU A 107 3.34 26.71 5.64
CA LEU A 107 3.66 27.23 6.96
C LEU A 107 4.64 28.42 6.87
N LYS A 108 5.63 28.35 5.98
CA LYS A 108 6.55 29.47 5.73
C LYS A 108 5.82 30.68 5.15
N SER A 109 4.94 30.47 4.18
CA SER A 109 4.12 31.55 3.60
C SER A 109 3.20 32.18 4.64
N LEU A 110 2.54 31.38 5.47
CA LEU A 110 1.66 31.87 6.53
C LEU A 110 2.45 32.69 7.56
N LYS A 111 3.65 32.25 7.94
CA LYS A 111 4.53 33.02 8.83
C LYS A 111 4.90 34.38 8.23
N GLN A 112 5.26 34.41 6.96
CA GLN A 112 5.60 35.66 6.26
C GLN A 112 4.40 36.61 6.17
N ASN A 113 3.23 36.09 5.82
CA ASN A 113 1.99 36.86 5.77
C ASN A 113 1.64 37.43 7.14
N ASN A 114 1.78 36.64 8.20
CA ASN A 114 1.51 37.11 9.56
C ASN A 114 2.45 38.26 9.96
N ILE A 115 3.76 38.14 9.67
CA ILE A 115 4.73 39.22 9.92
C ILE A 115 4.34 40.51 9.16
N SER A 116 3.97 40.38 7.88
CA SER A 116 3.55 41.54 7.08
C SER A 116 2.27 42.19 7.61
N LEU A 117 1.28 41.39 8.01
CA LEU A 117 0.05 41.89 8.60
C LEU A 117 0.30 42.58 9.93
N SER A 118 1.13 42.02 10.81
CA SER A 118 1.52 42.68 12.06
C SER A 118 2.23 44.02 11.82
N PHE A 119 3.10 44.09 10.81
CA PHE A 119 3.75 45.35 10.43
C PHE A 119 2.72 46.38 9.92
N ASN A 120 1.76 45.96 9.09
CA ASN A 120 0.72 46.83 8.59
C ASN A 120 -0.19 47.35 9.72
N ILE A 121 -0.57 46.49 10.66
CA ILE A 121 -1.36 46.87 11.85
C ILE A 121 -0.62 47.94 12.65
N THR A 122 0.64 47.69 13.03
CA THR A 122 1.43 48.66 13.81
C THR A 122 1.63 49.99 13.09
N THR A 123 1.75 49.97 11.75
CA THR A 123 1.84 51.18 10.93
C THR A 123 0.51 51.95 10.92
N LEU A 124 -0.62 51.25 10.81
CA LEU A 124 -1.95 51.86 10.83
C LEU A 124 -2.26 52.46 12.21
N GLU A 125 -1.91 51.76 13.29
CA GLU A 125 -2.06 52.25 14.67
C GLU A 125 -1.33 53.58 14.87
N LYS A 126 -0.07 53.68 14.42
CA LYS A 126 0.69 54.94 14.48
C LYS A 126 0.03 56.07 13.70
N LYS A 127 -0.44 55.79 12.48
CA LYS A 127 -1.13 56.79 11.65
C LYS A 127 -2.42 57.28 12.31
N ILE A 128 -3.17 56.38 12.95
CA ILE A 128 -4.37 56.75 13.71
C ILE A 128 -3.99 57.67 14.87
N GLU A 129 -2.96 57.32 15.64
CA GLU A 129 -2.49 58.14 16.77
C GLU A 129 -2.06 59.56 16.32
N GLU A 130 -1.32 59.67 15.21
CA GLU A 130 -0.95 60.96 14.63
C GLU A 130 -2.16 61.80 14.20
N LEU A 131 -3.17 61.16 13.59
CA LEU A 131 -4.41 61.82 13.19
C LEU A 131 -5.23 62.31 14.40
N GLU A 132 -5.35 61.49 15.45
CA GLU A 132 -6.02 61.88 16.69
C GLU A 132 -5.32 63.07 17.37
N GLN A 133 -3.99 63.06 17.43
CA GLN A 133 -3.20 64.16 17.99
C GLN A 133 -3.35 65.46 17.17
N THR A 134 -3.32 65.38 15.85
CA THR A 134 -3.48 66.56 14.98
C THR A 134 -4.91 67.12 15.05
N GLN A 135 -5.92 66.26 15.11
CA GLN A 135 -7.31 66.67 15.29
C GLN A 135 -7.52 67.37 16.64
N ASN A 136 -6.98 66.81 17.73
CA ASN A 136 -7.06 67.41 19.07
C ASN A 136 -6.37 68.78 19.12
N LYS A 137 -5.19 68.94 18.52
CA LYS A 137 -4.50 70.24 18.41
C LYS A 137 -5.33 71.26 17.60
N SER A 138 -5.94 70.84 16.50
CA SER A 138 -6.81 71.69 15.67
C SER A 138 -8.03 72.18 16.45
N LEU A 139 -8.70 71.29 17.20
CA LEU A 139 -9.83 71.64 18.06
C LEU A 139 -9.42 72.64 19.15
N LEU A 140 -8.34 72.37 19.89
CA LEU A 140 -7.82 73.28 20.92
C LEU A 140 -7.48 74.68 20.38
N SER A 141 -6.93 74.76 19.16
CA SER A 141 -6.63 76.04 18.50
C SER A 141 -7.88 76.86 18.17
N LYS A 142 -9.01 76.21 17.86
CA LYS A 142 -10.30 76.88 17.62
C LYS A 142 -10.92 77.43 18.90
N PHE A 143 -10.75 76.74 20.03
CA PHE A 143 -11.22 77.21 21.33
C PHE A 143 -10.41 78.39 21.88
N ARG A 144 -9.10 78.49 21.56
CA ARG A 144 -8.25 79.64 21.95
C ARG A 144 -8.46 80.92 21.13
N LYS A 145 -9.16 80.84 19.99
CA LYS A 145 -9.44 81.99 19.10
C LYS A 145 -10.80 82.65 19.36
N ARG A 146 -11.59 82.13 20.31
CA ARG A 146 -12.77 82.78 20.87
C ARG A 146 -12.41 83.44 22.19
#